data_AF-A0AA46KHU7-F1
#
_entry.id   AF-A0AA46KHU7-F1
#
_cell.length_a   1.000
_cell.length_b   1.000
_cell.length_c   1.000
_cell.angle_alpha   90.00
_cell.angle_beta   90.00
_cell.angle_gamma   90.00
#
_symmetry.space_group_name_H-M   'P 1'
#
loop_
_entity.id
_entity.type
_entity.pdbx_description
1 polymer ?
#
loop_
_entity_poly.entity_id
_entity_poly.type
_entity_poly.pdbx_seq_one_letter_code
_entity_poly.pdbx_strand_id
1 'polypeptide(L)'
;MSATKEDVMSVKLQPNMTQNARDLRICEDYWSYNNESDYIAHVETVCEKYDISAQVLFETISECFAYLDDVRCEYCGYVCPLQIPADIPYMRAKERWCCEVCEHAIWREHNHR
;
A
#
# COMPACT_ATOMS: atom_id res chain seq x y z
N MET A 1 -32.52 9.17 4.20
CA MET A 1 -31.39 8.97 3.28
C MET A 1 -30.18 9.67 3.86
N SER A 2 -29.24 8.90 4.42
CA SER A 2 -27.82 9.25 4.45
C SER A 2 -27.08 7.99 4.91
N ALA A 3 -26.77 7.12 3.96
CA ALA A 3 -25.80 6.06 4.20
C ALA A 3 -24.44 6.77 4.28
N THR A 4 -23.91 6.80 5.48
CA THR A 4 -22.66 7.45 5.87
C THR A 4 -21.50 6.97 5.01
N LYS A 5 -20.76 7.96 4.48
CA LYS A 5 -19.32 7.97 4.17
C LYS A 5 -18.80 6.71 3.48
N GLU A 6 -18.50 6.87 2.19
CA GLU A 6 -17.31 6.32 1.55
C GLU A 6 -16.73 5.13 2.30
N ASP A 7 -17.18 3.94 1.91
CA ASP A 7 -16.36 2.74 2.06
C ASP A 7 -15.10 3.04 1.24
N VAL A 8 -14.15 3.72 1.88
CA VAL A 8 -12.82 4.03 1.37
C VAL A 8 -12.27 2.68 1.00
N MET A 9 -12.32 2.37 -0.29
CA MET A 9 -11.89 1.10 -0.87
C MET A 9 -10.55 0.74 -0.22
N SER A 10 -10.60 -0.25 0.66
CA SER A 10 -9.60 -0.40 1.72
C SER A 10 -8.37 -1.06 1.15
N VAL A 11 -7.19 -0.51 1.47
CA VAL A 11 -5.90 -1.16 1.20
C VAL A 11 -6.02 -2.63 1.55
N LYS A 12 -5.71 -3.50 0.58
CA LYS A 12 -5.73 -4.94 0.79
C LYS A 12 -4.36 -5.37 1.25
N LEU A 13 -4.34 -6.20 2.29
CA LEU A 13 -3.13 -6.82 2.80
C LEU A 13 -3.17 -8.30 2.44
N GLN A 14 -2.15 -8.76 1.76
CA GLN A 14 -1.91 -10.17 1.55
C GLN A 14 -0.73 -10.61 2.43
N PRO A 15 -0.99 -11.45 3.45
CA PRO A 15 0.05 -12.07 4.27
C PRO A 15 1.08 -12.82 3.44
N ASN A 16 2.34 -12.74 3.84
CA ASN A 16 3.34 -13.72 3.41
C ASN A 16 3.24 -15.00 4.27
N MET A 17 3.67 -16.14 3.74
CA MET A 17 3.61 -17.46 4.40
C MET A 17 4.35 -17.53 5.74
N THR A 18 5.28 -16.60 5.99
CA THR A 18 6.12 -16.55 7.20
C THR A 18 5.58 -15.64 8.29
N GLN A 19 4.59 -14.79 8.00
CA GLN A 19 4.12 -13.77 8.93
C GLN A 19 3.23 -14.37 10.01
N ASN A 20 3.52 -14.04 11.26
CA ASN A 20 2.72 -14.48 12.39
C ASN A 20 1.56 -13.48 12.65
N ALA A 21 0.62 -13.86 13.53
CA ALA A 21 -0.56 -13.03 13.82
C ALA A 21 -0.25 -11.67 14.48
N ARG A 22 0.94 -11.47 15.07
CA ARG A 22 1.39 -10.16 15.57
C ARG A 22 1.83 -9.28 14.39
N ASP A 23 2.61 -9.83 13.47
CA ASP A 23 3.12 -9.12 12.30
C ASP A 23 1.97 -8.60 11.42
N LEU A 24 0.94 -9.43 11.23
CA LEU A 24 -0.26 -9.03 10.49
C LEU A 24 -1.00 -7.85 11.14
N ARG A 25 -1.11 -7.85 12.47
CA ARG A 25 -1.73 -6.73 13.22
C ARG A 25 -0.88 -5.45 13.15
N ILE A 26 0.45 -5.58 13.16
CA ILE A 26 1.36 -4.46 12.93
C ILE A 26 1.11 -3.85 11.54
N CYS A 27 0.99 -4.69 10.50
CA CYS A 27 0.69 -4.22 9.16
C CYS A 27 -0.69 -3.56 9.07
N GLU A 28 -1.73 -4.17 9.63
CA GLU A 28 -3.09 -3.60 9.65
C GLU A 28 -3.09 -2.22 10.31
N ASP A 29 -2.46 -2.07 11.47
CA ASP A 29 -2.38 -0.79 12.17
C ASP A 29 -1.55 0.24 11.37
N TYR A 30 -0.43 -0.17 10.78
CA TYR A 30 0.37 0.73 9.93
C TYR A 30 -0.44 1.24 8.72
N TRP A 31 -1.16 0.35 8.03
CA TRP A 31 -1.97 0.68 6.86
C TRP A 31 -3.31 1.35 7.20
N SER A 32 -3.69 1.41 8.48
CA SER A 32 -4.86 2.17 8.97
C SER A 32 -4.63 3.69 9.01
N TYR A 33 -3.47 4.16 8.54
CA TYR A 33 -3.13 5.59 8.46
C TYR A 33 -4.23 6.39 7.76
N ASN A 34 -4.73 7.41 8.46
CA ASN A 34 -5.62 8.42 7.90
C ASN A 34 -4.76 9.59 7.41
N ASN A 35 -4.98 10.06 6.17
CA ASN A 35 -4.23 11.18 5.60
C ASN A 35 -4.46 12.53 6.33
N GLU A 36 -5.41 12.59 7.27
CA GLU A 36 -5.64 13.72 8.16
C GLU A 36 -4.66 13.78 9.36
N SER A 37 -3.93 12.70 9.66
CA SER A 37 -2.98 12.65 10.78
C SER A 37 -1.52 12.82 10.32
N ASP A 38 -0.66 13.27 11.23
CA ASP A 38 0.78 13.36 10.97
C ASP A 38 1.37 11.94 10.80
N TYR A 39 2.04 11.70 9.66
CA TYR A 39 2.58 10.38 9.33
C TYR A 39 3.68 9.93 10.31
N ILE A 40 4.52 10.84 10.78
CA ILE A 40 5.59 10.52 11.73
C ILE A 40 4.94 10.11 13.07
N ALA A 41 3.98 10.89 13.55
CA ALA A 41 3.24 10.58 14.76
C ALA A 41 2.48 9.24 14.67
N HIS A 42 1.94 8.91 13.49
CA HIS A 42 1.31 7.60 13.25
C HIS A 42 2.31 6.46 13.39
N VAL A 43 3.48 6.59 12.74
CA VAL A 43 4.57 5.60 12.85
C VAL A 43 5.03 5.44 14.29
N GLU A 44 5.24 6.54 15.01
CA GLU A 44 5.62 6.53 16.43
C GLU A 44 4.56 5.83 17.29
N THR A 45 3.27 6.12 17.07
CA THR A 45 2.16 5.48 17.79
C THR A 45 2.14 3.96 17.58
N VAL A 46 2.38 3.50 16.36
CA VAL A 46 2.45 2.05 16.06
C VAL A 46 3.68 1.42 16.74
N CYS A 47 4.84 2.08 16.67
CA CYS A 47 6.04 1.63 17.37
C CYS A 47 5.82 1.49 18.88
N GLU A 48 5.22 2.49 19.52
CA GLU A 48 4.90 2.49 20.95
C GLU A 48 3.89 1.39 21.30
N LYS A 49 2.83 1.22 20.50
CA LYS A 49 1.78 0.20 20.72
C LYS A 49 2.35 -1.22 20.78
N TYR A 50 3.36 -1.50 19.97
CA TYR A 50 3.95 -2.83 19.85
C TYR A 50 5.28 -3.00 20.58
N ASP A 51 5.81 -1.95 21.20
CA ASP A 51 7.13 -1.91 21.84
C ASP A 51 8.24 -2.34 20.86
N ILE A 52 8.31 -1.69 19.70
CA ILE A 52 9.27 -1.98 18.63
C ILE A 52 9.94 -0.71 18.10
N SER A 53 11.14 -0.85 17.55
CA SER A 53 11.79 0.24 16.83
C SER A 53 11.17 0.45 15.45
N ALA A 54 11.37 1.63 14.88
CA ALA A 54 10.97 1.93 13.50
C ALA A 54 11.62 0.97 12.49
N GLN A 55 12.87 0.54 12.73
CA GLN A 55 13.53 -0.45 11.87
C GLN A 55 12.76 -1.77 11.84
N VAL A 56 12.41 -2.32 13.01
CA VAL A 56 11.66 -3.58 13.12
C VAL A 56 10.27 -3.43 12.50
N LEU A 57 9.63 -2.27 12.67
CA LEU A 57 8.36 -1.95 12.03
C LEU A 57 8.46 -2.03 10.50
N PHE A 58 9.43 -1.34 9.89
CA PHE A 58 9.58 -1.33 8.44
C PHE A 58 10.02 -2.69 7.87
N GLU A 59 10.86 -3.45 8.58
CA GLU A 59 11.17 -4.85 8.22
C GLU A 59 9.88 -5.69 8.20
N THR A 60 9.03 -5.56 9.23
CA THR A 60 7.76 -6.29 9.34
C THR A 60 6.79 -5.91 8.22
N ILE A 61 6.66 -4.61 7.92
CA ILE A 61 5.78 -4.11 6.84
C ILE A 61 6.27 -4.56 5.48
N SER A 62 7.59 -4.66 5.26
CA SER A 62 8.15 -5.06 3.96
C SER A 62 7.77 -6.49 3.54
N GLU A 63 7.42 -7.34 4.52
CA GLU A 63 6.93 -8.69 4.27
C GLU A 63 5.42 -8.72 3.93
N CYS A 64 4.67 -7.65 4.23
CA CYS A 64 3.25 -7.53 3.91
C CYS A 64 3.05 -6.97 2.50
N PHE A 65 2.41 -7.74 1.61
CA PHE A 65 2.02 -7.20 0.31
C PHE A 65 0.76 -6.35 0.46
N ALA A 66 0.93 -5.03 0.42
CA ALA A 66 -0.17 -4.07 0.43
C ALA A 66 -0.48 -3.60 -0.99
N TYR A 67 -1.77 -3.54 -1.35
CA TYR A 67 -2.19 -3.15 -2.69
C TYR A 67 -3.57 -2.50 -2.74
N LEU A 68 -3.82 -1.78 -3.83
CA LEU A 68 -5.12 -1.28 -4.24
C LEU A 68 -5.73 -2.25 -5.26
N ASP A 69 -6.90 -2.80 -4.97
CA ASP A 69 -7.62 -3.71 -5.86
C ASP A 69 -8.49 -2.97 -6.91
N ASP A 70 -8.77 -1.71 -6.63
CA ASP A 70 -9.49 -0.74 -7.46
C ASP A 70 -8.61 0.00 -8.47
N VAL A 71 -7.29 0.04 -8.23
CA VAL A 71 -6.31 0.60 -9.17
C VAL A 71 -5.56 -0.54 -9.85
N ARG A 72 -5.72 -0.67 -11.17
CA ARG A 72 -5.16 -1.78 -11.96
C ARG A 72 -4.39 -1.30 -13.17
N CYS A 73 -3.39 -2.09 -13.56
CA CYS A 73 -2.57 -1.79 -14.72
C CYS A 73 -3.45 -1.79 -15.97
N GLU A 74 -3.40 -0.71 -16.75
CA GLU A 74 -4.19 -0.56 -17.97
C GLU A 74 -3.95 -1.68 -18.99
N TYR A 75 -2.76 -2.28 -18.97
CA TYR A 75 -2.34 -3.27 -19.97
C TYR A 75 -2.52 -4.72 -19.52
N CYS A 76 -2.12 -5.06 -18.30
CA CYS A 76 -2.14 -6.45 -17.81
C CYS A 76 -3.13 -6.70 -16.67
N GLY A 77 -3.81 -5.65 -16.18
CA GLY A 77 -4.78 -5.76 -15.09
C GLY A 77 -4.17 -6.09 -13.72
N TYR A 78 -2.85 -6.11 -13.59
CA TYR A 78 -2.15 -6.31 -12.31
C TYR A 78 -2.60 -5.26 -11.28
N VAL A 79 -2.71 -5.64 -10.02
CA VAL A 79 -3.10 -4.73 -8.93
C VAL A 79 -1.99 -3.73 -8.62
N CYS A 80 -2.33 -2.53 -8.14
CA CYS A 80 -1.34 -1.52 -7.79
C CYS A 80 -0.74 -1.81 -6.40
N PRO A 81 0.54 -2.22 -6.29
CA PRO A 81 1.20 -2.35 -5.00
C PRO A 81 1.41 -0.98 -4.35
N LEU A 82 1.46 -0.94 -3.03
CA LEU A 82 1.72 0.26 -2.22
C LEU A 82 3.01 0.08 -1.43
N GLN A 83 3.79 1.15 -1.29
CA GLN A 83 5.01 1.15 -0.48
C GLN A 83 4.81 1.94 0.82
N ILE A 84 4.13 3.09 0.73
CA ILE A 84 3.76 3.91 1.89
C ILE A 84 2.28 4.32 1.83
N PRO A 85 1.62 4.56 2.98
CA PRO A 85 0.23 5.01 3.00
C PRO A 85 -0.03 6.30 2.23
N ALA A 86 0.97 7.20 2.15
CA ALA A 86 0.87 8.43 1.37
C ALA A 86 0.69 8.19 -0.15
N ASP A 87 1.04 7.00 -0.66
CA ASP A 87 0.87 6.64 -2.06
C ASP A 87 -0.61 6.42 -2.42
N ILE A 88 -1.47 6.11 -1.46
CA ILE A 88 -2.89 5.77 -1.71
C ILE A 88 -3.64 6.87 -2.47
N PRO A 89 -3.72 8.13 -1.96
CA PRO A 89 -4.40 9.19 -2.69
C PRO A 89 -3.72 9.51 -4.02
N TYR A 90 -2.39 9.44 -4.06
CA TYR A 90 -1.62 9.72 -5.28
C TYR A 90 -1.94 8.71 -6.39
N MET A 91 -1.93 7.41 -6.09
CA MET A 91 -2.23 6.37 -7.06
C MET A 91 -3.69 6.41 -7.51
N ARG A 92 -4.62 6.71 -6.61
CA ARG A 92 -6.05 6.88 -6.95
C ARG A 92 -6.37 8.10 -7.80
N ALA A 93 -5.57 9.16 -7.67
CA ALA A 93 -5.74 10.37 -8.47
C ALA A 93 -5.29 10.19 -9.92
N LYS A 94 -4.54 9.12 -10.26
CA LYS A 94 -4.11 8.86 -11.63
C LYS A 94 -5.28 8.38 -12.48
N GLU A 95 -5.48 9.02 -13.63
CA GLU A 95 -6.45 8.57 -14.64
C GLU A 95 -6.08 7.18 -15.20
N ARG A 96 -4.78 6.90 -15.29
CA ARG A 96 -4.22 5.64 -15.80
C ARG A 96 -2.98 5.26 -15.00
N TRP A 97 -2.86 3.97 -14.69
CA TRP A 97 -1.69 3.40 -14.04
C TRP A 97 -1.13 2.24 -14.87
N CYS A 98 0.20 2.18 -14.97
CA CYS A 98 0.93 1.14 -15.65
C CYS A 98 1.88 0.49 -14.64
N CYS A 99 1.94 -0.84 -14.61
CA CYS A 99 2.91 -1.52 -13.75
C CYS A 99 4.31 -1.46 -14.36
N GLU A 100 5.35 -1.55 -13.53
CA GLU A 100 6.75 -1.46 -13.94
C GLU A 100 7.11 -2.44 -15.07
N VAL A 101 6.51 -3.64 -15.07
CA VAL A 101 6.71 -4.65 -16.11
C VAL A 101 6.20 -4.15 -17.46
N CYS A 102 5.00 -3.59 -17.50
CA CYS A 102 4.40 -3.05 -18.71
C CYS A 102 5.10 -1.75 -19.16
N GLU A 103 5.48 -0.88 -18.22
CA GLU A 103 6.29 0.31 -18.53
C GLU A 103 7.61 -0.08 -19.21
N HIS A 104 8.30 -1.08 -18.68
CA HIS A 104 9.55 -1.57 -19.26
C HIS A 104 9.34 -2.25 -20.64
N ALA A 105 8.22 -2.95 -20.85
CA ALA A 105 7.89 -3.52 -22.15
C ALA A 105 7.65 -2.44 -23.21
N ILE A 106 6.84 -1.43 -22.89
CA ILE A 106 6.55 -0.28 -23.78
C ILE A 106 7.84 0.47 -24.09
N TRP A 107 8.67 0.73 -23.08
CA TRP A 107 9.94 1.41 -23.26
C TRP A 107 10.86 0.67 -24.24
N ARG A 108 10.92 -0.67 -24.16
CA ARG A 108 11.69 -1.48 -25.12
C ARG A 108 11.13 -1.39 -26.54
N GLU A 109 9.82 -1.45 -26.71
CA GLU A 109 9.19 -1.32 -28.04
C GLU A 109 9.48 0.05 -28.69
N HIS A 110 9.53 1.12 -27.90
CA HIS A 110 9.78 2.47 -28.40
C HIS A 110 11.27 2.75 -28.70
N ASN A 111 12.21 2.17 -27.95
CA ASN A 111 13.65 2.43 -28.10
C ASN A 111 14.40 1.39 -28.96
N HIS A 112 13.73 0.31 -29.38
CA HIS A 112 14.25 -0.64 -30.37
C HIS A 112 13.69 -0.42 -31.78
N ARG A 113 13.08 0.73 -32.04
CA ARG A 113 12.77 1.26 -33.38
C ARG A 113 13.82 2.29 -33.79
#